data_AF-A0A0L1JRN4-F1
#
_entry.id   AF-A0A0L1JRN4-F1
#
_cell.length_a   1.000
_cell.length_b   1.000
_cell.length_c   1.000
_cell.angle_alpha   90.00
_cell.angle_beta   90.00
_cell.angle_gamma   90.00
#
_symmetry.space_group_name_H-M   'P 1'
#
loop_
_entity.id
_entity.type
_entity.pdbx_description
1 polymer ?
#
loop_
_entity_poly.entity_id
_entity_poly.type
_entity_poly.pdbx_seq_one_letter_code
_entity_poly.pdbx_strand_id
1 'polypeptide(L)'
;MPVNGTPLTSFDLAGDVPVTVSVDAWEEGSLRVTIGIADDAENTADITGIGFDVAADNVWAYSGEGTKDLTGGAYGTDVAFTFDAGAADMPREDVSLIIGSDDGPLSAEDLAGQTFAVSLSNVGPYEGPRDDSVELLGMSPVSDEAIDMLMTDPEPEDDMIADDGGDDVYEDMWT
;
A
#
# COMPACT_ATOMS: atom_id res chain seq x y z
N MET A 1 -16.64 13.04 -0.64
CA MET A 1 -15.74 12.42 0.35
C MET A 1 -16.27 11.01 0.62
N PRO A 2 -15.41 9.99 0.63
CA PRO A 2 -15.84 8.65 1.01
C PRO A 2 -16.35 8.63 2.46
N VAL A 3 -17.30 7.73 2.74
CA VAL A 3 -17.81 7.54 4.10
C VAL A 3 -16.89 6.63 4.89
N ASN A 4 -16.81 6.81 6.21
CA ASN A 4 -16.01 5.95 7.07
C ASN A 4 -16.39 4.46 6.84
N GLY A 5 -15.38 3.61 6.58
CA GLY A 5 -15.54 2.19 6.31
C GLY A 5 -15.93 1.88 4.87
N THR A 6 -15.77 2.82 3.94
CA THR A 6 -15.93 2.53 2.50
C THR A 6 -14.75 1.67 2.04
N PRO A 7 -14.98 0.43 1.55
CA PRO A 7 -13.91 -0.40 1.02
C PRO A 7 -13.26 0.25 -0.20
N LEU A 8 -11.92 0.26 -0.22
CA LEU A 8 -11.13 0.79 -1.33
C LEU A 8 -10.41 -0.32 -2.09
N THR A 9 -9.68 -1.19 -1.37
CA THR A 9 -8.99 -2.33 -1.97
C THR A 9 -8.86 -3.48 -0.97
N SER A 10 -8.75 -4.70 -1.47
CA SER A 10 -8.46 -5.88 -0.68
C SER A 10 -7.66 -6.87 -1.51
N PHE A 11 -6.72 -7.55 -0.88
CA PHE A 11 -5.83 -8.51 -1.51
C PHE A 11 -5.28 -9.51 -0.49
N ASP A 12 -4.81 -10.65 -0.98
CA ASP A 12 -4.30 -11.72 -0.14
C ASP A 12 -2.78 -11.83 -0.20
N LEU A 13 -2.16 -12.08 0.95
CA LEU A 13 -0.77 -12.51 1.07
C LEU A 13 -0.75 -14.04 1.08
N ALA A 14 -0.17 -14.61 0.03
CA ALA A 14 -0.08 -16.06 -0.12
C ALA A 14 0.90 -16.68 0.90
N GLY A 15 0.50 -17.80 1.49
CA GLY A 15 1.31 -18.58 2.42
C GLY A 15 0.56 -19.80 2.94
N ASP A 16 1.19 -20.57 3.83
CA ASP A 16 0.56 -21.73 4.50
C ASP A 16 -0.57 -21.33 5.46
N VAL A 17 -0.60 -20.04 5.84
CA VAL A 17 -1.71 -19.35 6.50
C VAL A 17 -2.05 -18.15 5.61
N PRO A 18 -3.08 -18.22 4.76
CA PRO A 18 -3.46 -17.09 3.92
C PRO A 18 -3.94 -15.92 4.78
N VAL A 19 -3.44 -14.73 4.47
CA VAL A 19 -3.79 -13.49 5.16
C VAL A 19 -4.43 -12.52 4.18
N THR A 20 -5.60 -12.00 4.51
CA THR A 20 -6.29 -10.96 3.75
C THR A 20 -5.97 -9.59 4.32
N VAL A 21 -5.55 -8.68 3.44
CA VAL A 21 -5.38 -7.26 3.73
C VAL A 21 -6.56 -6.51 3.12
N SER A 22 -7.21 -5.65 3.89
CA SER A 22 -8.32 -4.80 3.46
C SER A 22 -8.03 -3.35 3.82
N VAL A 23 -8.25 -2.44 2.88
CA VAL A 23 -8.07 -1.01 3.06
C VAL A 23 -9.41 -0.31 2.85
N ASP A 24 -9.83 0.44 3.85
CA ASP A 24 -11.03 1.27 3.82
C ASP A 24 -10.69 2.75 3.96
N ALA A 25 -11.52 3.62 3.40
CA ALA A 25 -11.49 5.03 3.74
C ALA A 25 -11.90 5.26 5.20
N TRP A 26 -11.18 6.14 5.88
CA TRP A 26 -11.45 6.57 7.24
C TRP A 26 -11.56 8.11 7.32
N GLU A 27 -11.91 8.60 8.51
CA GLU A 27 -12.20 10.01 8.77
C GLU A 27 -11.08 10.96 8.31
N GLU A 28 -11.46 12.15 7.84
CA GLU A 28 -10.51 13.22 7.49
C GLU A 28 -9.47 12.85 6.42
N GLY A 29 -9.75 11.83 5.59
CA GLY A 29 -8.83 11.37 4.56
C GLY A 29 -7.75 10.42 5.06
N SER A 30 -7.91 9.85 6.25
CA SER A 30 -7.11 8.71 6.70
C SER A 30 -7.62 7.39 6.09
N LEU A 31 -6.85 6.33 6.24
CA LEU A 31 -7.20 4.98 5.81
C LEU A 31 -7.22 4.03 7.00
N ARG A 32 -8.10 3.03 6.95
CA ARG A 32 -8.09 1.90 7.87
C ARG A 32 -7.56 0.68 7.12
N VAL A 33 -6.44 0.13 7.58
CA VAL A 33 -5.86 -1.12 7.09
C VAL A 33 -6.22 -2.22 8.07
N THR A 34 -6.92 -3.25 7.60
CA THR A 34 -7.27 -4.45 8.38
C THR A 34 -6.55 -5.64 7.80
N ILE A 35 -5.91 -6.42 8.64
CA ILE A 35 -5.13 -7.61 8.29
C ILE A 35 -5.72 -8.76 9.08
N GLY A 36 -6.24 -9.76 8.37
CA GLY A 36 -6.94 -10.90 8.94
C GLY A 36 -6.44 -12.22 8.37
N ILE A 37 -6.44 -13.28 9.16
CA ILE A 37 -6.27 -14.64 8.64
C ILE A 37 -7.57 -15.02 7.93
N ALA A 38 -7.46 -15.61 6.73
CA ALA A 38 -8.64 -15.96 5.96
C ALA A 38 -9.52 -16.97 6.72
N ASP A 39 -10.84 -16.73 6.73
CA ASP A 39 -11.82 -17.55 7.47
C ASP A 39 -11.82 -19.04 7.04
N ASP A 40 -11.35 -19.35 5.83
CA ASP A 40 -11.28 -20.68 5.25
C ASP A 40 -9.89 -21.33 5.34
N ALA A 41 -8.95 -20.70 6.05
CA ALA A 41 -7.59 -21.22 6.22
C ALA A 41 -7.58 -22.56 6.97
N GLU A 42 -6.82 -23.53 6.45
CA GLU A 42 -6.60 -24.82 7.15
C GLU A 42 -5.77 -24.65 8.42
N ASN A 43 -4.89 -23.66 8.44
CA ASN A 43 -4.04 -23.28 9.57
C ASN A 43 -4.43 -21.89 10.05
N THR A 44 -4.31 -21.68 11.37
CA THR A 44 -4.44 -20.38 12.02
C THR A 44 -3.10 -19.98 12.61
N ALA A 45 -2.97 -18.73 13.03
CA ALA A 45 -1.79 -18.15 13.63
C ALA A 45 -2.17 -16.92 14.46
N ASP A 46 -1.22 -16.42 15.23
CA ASP A 46 -1.31 -15.11 15.87
C ASP A 46 -0.51 -14.09 15.07
N ILE A 47 -1.15 -12.99 14.66
CA ILE A 47 -0.45 -11.87 14.03
C ILE A 47 0.40 -11.15 15.08
N THR A 48 1.71 -11.14 14.88
CA THR A 48 2.72 -10.57 15.79
C THR A 48 3.48 -9.39 15.21
N GLY A 49 3.43 -9.18 13.89
CA GLY A 49 4.10 -8.08 13.24
C GLY A 49 3.38 -7.66 11.97
N ILE A 50 3.35 -6.35 11.72
CA ILE A 50 2.84 -5.75 10.48
C ILE A 50 3.84 -4.70 10.04
N GLY A 51 4.24 -4.72 8.78
CA GLY A 51 5.10 -3.74 8.14
C GLY A 51 4.60 -3.42 6.74
N PHE A 52 4.50 -2.15 6.36
CA PHE A 52 4.24 -1.76 4.97
C PHE A 52 4.66 -0.33 4.68
N ASP A 53 4.87 -0.02 3.42
CA ASP A 53 5.25 1.31 2.96
C ASP A 53 4.04 2.11 2.47
N VAL A 54 4.10 3.43 2.60
CA VAL A 54 3.10 4.39 2.11
C VAL A 54 3.82 5.45 1.31
N ALA A 55 3.44 5.66 0.04
CA ALA A 55 4.03 6.65 -0.84
C ALA A 55 3.56 8.09 -0.53
N ALA A 56 3.67 8.49 0.74
CA ALA A 56 3.29 9.83 1.24
C ALA A 56 4.28 10.30 2.31
N ASP A 57 4.39 11.62 2.46
CA ASP A 57 5.20 12.26 3.49
C ASP A 57 4.41 12.45 4.80
N ASN A 58 5.13 12.61 5.92
CA ASN A 58 4.59 12.89 7.25
C ASN A 58 3.47 11.92 7.69
N VAL A 59 3.68 10.62 7.44
CA VAL A 59 2.71 9.56 7.76
C VAL A 59 2.73 9.24 9.26
N TRP A 60 1.53 9.20 9.84
CA TRP A 60 1.27 8.73 11.20
C TRP A 60 0.44 7.46 11.16
N ALA A 61 0.59 6.62 12.19
CA ALA A 61 -0.21 5.41 12.34
C ALA A 61 -0.75 5.25 13.77
N TYR A 62 -1.86 4.52 13.89
CA TYR A 62 -2.59 4.32 15.14
C TYR A 62 -3.31 2.98 15.16
N SER A 63 -3.02 2.14 16.16
CA SER A 63 -3.57 0.77 16.27
C SER A 63 -4.84 0.66 17.11
N GLY A 64 -5.55 1.76 17.39
CA GLY A 64 -6.79 1.72 18.20
C GLY A 64 -6.58 1.84 19.72
N GLU A 65 -5.36 1.59 20.22
CA GLU A 65 -4.96 1.76 21.62
C GLU A 65 -3.67 2.58 21.68
N GLY A 66 -3.67 3.69 22.42
CA GLY A 66 -2.46 4.50 22.65
C GLY A 66 -2.47 5.90 22.00
N THR A 67 -1.27 6.41 21.67
CA THR A 67 -1.08 7.73 21.04
C THR A 67 -0.83 7.52 19.55
N LYS A 68 -1.18 8.48 18.69
CA LYS A 68 -0.71 8.48 17.30
C LYS A 68 0.82 8.48 17.31
N ASP A 69 1.41 7.41 16.81
CA ASP A 69 2.86 7.31 16.69
C ASP A 69 3.25 7.73 15.27
N LEU A 70 4.16 8.69 15.18
CA LEU A 70 4.80 9.02 13.92
C LEU A 70 5.60 7.80 13.48
N THR A 71 5.41 7.39 12.23
CA THR A 71 6.22 6.33 11.64
C THR A 71 7.69 6.76 11.69
N GLY A 72 8.55 5.83 12.14
CA GLY A 72 9.88 6.19 12.64
C GLY A 72 10.87 6.55 11.54
N GLY A 73 11.26 7.83 11.48
CA GLY A 73 12.55 8.26 10.94
C GLY A 73 12.46 9.33 9.86
N ALA A 74 13.45 10.24 9.84
CA ALA A 74 13.54 11.44 8.99
C ALA A 74 13.53 11.20 7.45
N TYR A 75 13.24 9.97 6.99
CA TYR A 75 13.14 9.55 5.58
C TYR A 75 12.23 8.31 5.37
N GLY A 76 11.38 7.91 6.32
CA GLY A 76 10.71 6.60 6.27
C GLY A 76 9.22 6.68 5.97
N THR A 77 8.82 6.12 4.84
CA THR A 77 7.45 5.80 4.40
C THR A 77 6.86 4.57 5.11
N ASP A 78 7.53 4.07 6.14
CA ASP A 78 7.42 2.69 6.59
C ASP A 78 6.58 2.61 7.89
N VAL A 79 5.36 2.06 7.79
CA VAL A 79 4.48 1.77 8.91
C VAL A 79 4.86 0.41 9.48
N ALA A 80 5.27 0.32 10.75
CA ALA A 80 5.62 -0.94 11.40
C ALA A 80 5.05 -1.06 12.83
N PHE A 81 4.39 -2.18 13.12
CA PHE A 81 3.88 -2.54 14.45
C PHE A 81 4.34 -3.95 14.83
N THR A 82 4.74 -4.12 16.10
CA THR A 82 5.03 -5.43 16.69
C THR A 82 4.12 -5.63 17.90
N PHE A 83 3.58 -6.82 18.03
CA PHE A 83 2.70 -7.23 19.12
C PHE A 83 3.37 -8.36 19.91
N ASP A 84 3.32 -8.26 21.24
CA ASP A 84 3.85 -9.31 22.11
C ASP A 84 2.99 -10.57 22.03
N ALA A 85 3.59 -11.69 21.66
CA ALA A 85 2.92 -12.99 21.61
C ALA A 85 2.43 -13.42 23.02
N GLY A 86 1.17 -13.84 23.13
CA GLY A 86 0.62 -14.44 24.37
C GLY A 86 0.16 -13.46 25.45
N ALA A 87 -0.02 -12.17 25.14
CA ALA A 87 -0.73 -11.26 26.03
C ALA A 87 -2.20 -11.70 26.17
N ALA A 88 -2.71 -11.76 27.41
CA ALA A 88 -4.02 -12.34 27.75
C ALA A 88 -5.23 -11.65 27.10
N ASP A 89 -5.03 -10.49 26.49
CA ASP A 89 -6.08 -9.69 25.88
C ASP A 89 -6.22 -9.86 24.37
N MET A 90 -5.44 -10.71 23.67
CA MET A 90 -5.60 -10.84 22.20
C MET A 90 -5.15 -12.19 21.59
N PRO A 91 -6.08 -13.00 21.02
CA PRO A 91 -5.85 -13.70 19.77
C PRO A 91 -6.11 -12.70 18.63
N ARG A 92 -5.12 -12.42 17.78
CA ARG A 92 -5.35 -11.55 16.62
C ARG A 92 -5.35 -12.36 15.35
N GLU A 93 -6.43 -13.11 15.17
CA GLU A 93 -6.81 -13.54 13.82
C GLU A 93 -7.10 -12.30 12.95
N ASP A 94 -7.41 -11.14 13.57
CA ASP A 94 -7.56 -9.83 12.92
C ASP A 94 -6.82 -8.69 13.65
N VAL A 95 -6.22 -7.77 12.88
CA VAL A 95 -5.63 -6.51 13.35
C VAL A 95 -6.12 -5.36 12.49
N SER A 96 -6.51 -4.24 13.09
CA SER A 96 -6.80 -3.00 12.37
C SER A 96 -5.87 -1.86 12.79
N LEU A 97 -5.36 -1.13 11.80
CA LEU A 97 -4.53 0.06 11.94
C LEU A 97 -5.19 1.21 11.19
N ILE A 98 -5.09 2.42 11.74
CA ILE A 98 -5.47 3.66 11.06
C ILE A 98 -4.18 4.38 10.68
N ILE A 99 -4.07 4.78 9.41
CA ILE A 99 -2.94 5.57 8.90
C ILE A 99 -3.45 6.89 8.31
N GLY A 100 -2.66 7.94 8.46
CA GLY A 100 -2.94 9.23 7.82
C GLY A 100 -1.67 10.03 7.60
N SER A 101 -1.80 11.19 6.99
CA SER A 101 -0.70 12.13 6.77
C SER A 101 -1.10 13.53 7.24
N ASP A 102 -0.12 14.29 7.72
CA ASP A 102 -0.31 15.72 8.02
C ASP A 102 -0.24 16.60 6.76
N ASP A 103 0.27 16.09 5.64
CA ASP A 103 0.42 16.82 4.38
C ASP A 103 -0.83 16.74 3.47
N GLY A 104 -1.73 15.79 3.73
CA GLY A 104 -2.96 15.65 2.95
C GLY A 104 -3.72 14.34 3.17
N PRO A 105 -4.90 14.21 2.54
CA PRO A 105 -5.65 12.97 2.56
C PRO A 105 -4.90 11.87 1.80
N LEU A 106 -4.88 10.68 2.39
CA LEU A 106 -4.39 9.45 1.77
C LEU A 106 -5.48 8.79 0.92
N SER A 107 -5.03 7.94 0.01
CA SER A 107 -5.81 7.15 -0.93
C SER A 107 -5.23 5.74 -1.06
N ALA A 108 -5.98 4.82 -1.67
CA ALA A 108 -5.45 3.49 -1.94
C ALA A 108 -4.25 3.51 -2.92
N GLU A 109 -4.10 4.55 -3.73
CA GLU A 109 -2.97 4.71 -4.64
C GLU A 109 -1.66 4.93 -3.90
N ASP A 110 -1.69 5.56 -2.73
CA ASP A 110 -0.51 5.76 -1.88
C ASP A 110 0.01 4.43 -1.31
N LEU A 111 -0.81 3.37 -1.33
CA LEU A 111 -0.42 2.01 -0.95
C LEU A 111 -0.18 1.11 -2.17
N ALA A 112 -0.52 1.54 -3.39
CA ALA A 112 -0.46 0.69 -4.58
C ALA A 112 0.99 0.32 -4.91
N GLY A 113 1.24 -0.97 -5.17
CA GLY A 113 2.57 -1.49 -5.48
C GLY A 113 3.55 -1.49 -4.29
N GLN A 114 3.13 -1.07 -3.09
CA GLN A 114 3.95 -1.12 -1.89
C GLN A 114 4.02 -2.53 -1.32
N THR A 115 5.12 -2.83 -0.62
CA THR A 115 5.33 -4.13 0.02
C THR A 115 4.61 -4.20 1.35
N PHE A 116 3.94 -5.31 1.60
CA PHE A 116 3.35 -5.67 2.88
C PHE A 116 4.08 -6.87 3.46
N ALA A 117 4.45 -6.77 4.73
CA ALA A 117 5.06 -7.81 5.53
C ALA A 117 4.20 -8.10 6.76
N VAL A 118 3.88 -9.37 6.98
CA VAL A 118 3.10 -9.82 8.14
C VAL A 118 3.84 -10.96 8.83
N SER A 119 4.18 -10.76 10.10
CA SER A 119 4.81 -11.79 10.93
C SER A 119 3.74 -12.54 11.72
N LEU A 120 3.75 -13.85 11.61
CA LEU A 120 2.83 -14.77 12.26
C LEU A 120 3.58 -15.69 13.22
N SER A 121 2.99 -15.96 14.38
CA SER A 121 3.50 -16.91 15.37
C SER A 121 2.43 -17.92 15.76
N ASN A 122 2.79 -19.00 16.46
CA ASN A 122 1.87 -20.07 16.83
C ASN A 122 1.09 -20.59 15.61
N VAL A 123 1.79 -20.79 14.49
CA VAL A 123 1.19 -21.31 13.27
C VAL A 123 0.87 -22.79 13.45
N GLY A 124 -0.33 -23.20 13.03
CA GLY A 124 -0.72 -24.60 12.99
C GLY A 124 -2.23 -24.79 12.84
N PRO A 125 -2.71 -26.04 12.86
CA PRO A 125 -4.14 -26.31 12.75
C PRO A 125 -4.90 -25.71 13.95
N TYR A 126 -6.19 -25.42 13.73
CA TYR A 126 -7.04 -24.88 14.79
C TYR A 126 -7.05 -25.79 16.04
N GLU A 127 -7.15 -27.10 15.84
CA GLU A 127 -7.03 -28.11 16.89
C GLU A 127 -5.69 -28.87 16.74
N GLY A 128 -4.63 -28.42 17.41
CA GLY A 128 -3.33 -29.12 17.41
C GLY A 128 -2.18 -28.33 18.03
N PRO A 129 -0.95 -28.88 18.01
CA PRO A 129 0.24 -28.13 18.42
C PRO A 129 0.47 -26.95 17.46
N ARG A 130 0.88 -25.82 18.04
CA ARG A 130 1.17 -24.57 17.36
C ARG A 130 2.48 -24.01 17.90
N ASP A 131 3.57 -24.17 17.17
CA ASP A 131 4.91 -23.71 17.59
C ASP A 131 5.73 -23.12 16.43
N ASP A 132 5.17 -23.09 15.23
CA ASP A 132 5.80 -22.50 14.05
C ASP A 132 5.62 -20.98 14.01
N SER A 133 6.51 -20.32 13.25
CA SER A 133 6.44 -18.89 12.95
C SER A 133 6.77 -18.67 11.49
N VAL A 134 6.02 -17.78 10.83
CA VAL A 134 6.18 -17.49 9.41
C VAL A 134 6.09 -15.99 9.17
N GLU A 135 6.85 -15.51 8.19
CA GLU A 135 6.71 -14.15 7.67
C GLU A 135 6.12 -14.22 6.27
N LEU A 136 5.02 -13.51 6.05
CA LEU A 136 4.36 -13.39 4.76
C LEU A 136 4.74 -12.07 4.13
N LEU A 137 5.10 -12.12 2.86
CA LEU A 137 5.43 -10.95 2.06
C LEU A 137 4.52 -10.92 0.83
N GLY A 138 4.02 -9.73 0.49
CA GLY A 138 3.29 -9.52 -0.74
C GLY A 138 3.25 -8.05 -1.13
N MET A 139 2.62 -7.77 -2.26
CA MET A 139 2.50 -6.41 -2.78
C MET A 139 1.03 -6.03 -2.89
N SER A 140 0.73 -4.80 -2.53
CA SER A 140 -0.58 -4.22 -2.79
C SER A 140 -0.83 -4.14 -4.31
N PRO A 141 -2.05 -4.46 -4.78
CA PRO A 141 -2.37 -4.40 -6.19
C PRO A 141 -2.18 -2.99 -6.73
N VAL A 142 -1.61 -2.91 -7.92
CA VAL A 142 -1.56 -1.67 -8.71
C VAL A 142 -2.89 -1.55 -9.47
N SER A 143 -3.53 -0.38 -9.45
CA SER A 143 -4.77 -0.17 -10.19
C SER A 143 -4.55 -0.31 -11.70
N ASP A 144 -5.56 -0.82 -12.42
CA ASP A 144 -5.50 -0.96 -13.89
C ASP A 144 -5.25 0.39 -14.60
N GLU A 145 -5.71 1.52 -14.02
CA GLU A 145 -5.44 2.87 -14.53
C GLU A 145 -3.95 3.23 -14.49
N ALA A 146 -3.22 2.82 -13.45
CA ALA A 146 -1.77 3.05 -13.35
C ALA A 146 -0.98 2.19 -14.36
N ILE A 147 -1.50 1.02 -14.75
CA ILE A 147 -0.91 0.17 -15.80
C ILE A 147 -1.14 0.79 -17.18
N ASP A 148 -2.32 1.37 -17.43
CA ASP A 148 -2.66 2.00 -18.72
C ASP A 148 -1.79 3.23 -19.00
N MET A 149 -1.50 4.05 -17.97
CA MET A 149 -0.59 5.20 -18.11
C MET A 149 0.87 4.80 -18.41
N LEU A 150 1.30 3.60 -17.99
CA LEU A 150 2.63 3.04 -18.28
C LEU A 150 2.73 2.44 -19.69
N MET A 151 1.60 2.03 -20.27
CA MET A 151 1.49 1.48 -21.62
C MET A 151 1.13 2.55 -22.65
N THR A 152 0.75 3.75 -22.21
CA THR A 152 0.57 4.91 -23.09
C THR A 152 1.96 5.41 -23.47
N ASP A 153 2.58 4.72 -24.43
CA ASP A 153 3.72 5.20 -25.20
C ASP A 153 3.44 6.67 -25.57
N PRO A 154 4.27 7.65 -25.16
CA PRO A 154 4.10 9.00 -25.63
C PRO A 154 4.27 8.93 -27.15
N GLU A 155 3.15 8.99 -27.88
CA GLU A 155 3.19 9.16 -29.33
C GLU A 155 4.18 10.31 -29.56
N PRO A 156 5.24 10.11 -30.35
CA PRO A 156 6.16 11.19 -30.63
C PRO A 156 5.30 12.31 -31.21
N GLU A 157 5.22 13.44 -30.50
CA GLU A 157 4.61 14.63 -31.04
C GLU A 157 5.32 14.86 -32.38
N ASP A 158 4.59 14.63 -33.47
CA ASP A 158 5.05 14.92 -34.83
C ASP A 158 5.29 16.42 -34.86
N ASP A 159 6.53 16.77 -34.51
CA ASP A 159 6.99 18.13 -34.33
C ASP A 159 6.76 18.81 -35.67
N MET A 160 5.77 19.69 -35.67
CA MET A 160 5.34 20.45 -36.81
C MET A 160 6.53 21.31 -37.25
N ILE A 161 7.30 20.84 -38.23
CA ILE A 161 8.13 21.73 -39.03
C ILE A 161 7.17 22.56 -39.87
N ALA A 162 6.73 23.68 -39.30
CA ALA A 162 6.24 24.82 -40.04
C ALA A 162 7.41 25.34 -40.90
N ASP A 163 7.46 24.92 -42.17
CA ASP A 163 8.24 25.59 -43.20
C ASP A 163 7.51 26.89 -43.58
N ASP A 164 7.66 27.89 -42.70
CA ASP A 164 7.23 29.27 -42.92
C ASP A 164 8.22 29.95 -43.87
N GLY A 165 7.66 30.62 -44.86
CA GLY A 165 8.35 31.13 -46.03
C GLY A 165 9.45 32.15 -45.75
N GLY A 166 10.44 32.14 -46.64
CA GLY A 166 11.44 33.19 -46.76
C GLY A 166 11.87 33.34 -48.22
N ASP A 167 11.09 34.12 -48.98
CA ASP A 167 11.55 34.75 -50.21
C ASP A 167 12.78 35.61 -49.87
N ASP A 168 13.93 35.32 -50.48
CA ASP A 168 15.01 36.29 -50.62
C ASP A 168 15.60 36.24 -52.02
N VAL A 169 15.15 37.20 -52.81
CA VAL A 169 15.75 37.73 -54.03
C VAL A 169 17.21 38.13 -53.75
N TYR A 170 18.14 37.50 -54.46
CA TYR A 170 19.47 38.08 -54.71
C TYR A 170 19.68 38.27 -56.20
N GLU A 171 19.85 39.54 -56.56
CA GLU A 171 20.26 40.05 -57.85
C GLU A 171 21.69 39.61 -58.22
N ASP A 172 21.83 39.23 -59.50
CA ASP A 172 22.89 39.63 -60.43
C ASP A 172 24.33 39.07 -60.33
N MET A 173 24.85 38.86 -61.54
CA MET A 173 26.24 38.94 -62.02
C MET A 173 26.98 37.66 -62.46
N TRP A 174 27.60 37.82 -63.64
CA TRP A 174 28.67 37.05 -64.32
C TRP A 174 28.16 35.81 -65.11
N THR A 175 28.29 35.67 -66.43
CA THR A 175 29.08 36.32 -67.51
C THR A 175 28.46 35.94 -68.85
#